data_AF-A0A928T1V0-F1
#
_entry.id   AF-A0A928T1V0-F1
#
_cell.length_a   1.000
_cell.length_b   1.000
_cell.length_c   1.000
_cell.angle_alpha   90.00
_cell.angle_beta   90.00
_cell.angle_gamma   90.00
#
_symmetry.space_group_name_H-M   'P 1'
#
loop_
_entity.id
_entity.type
_entity.pdbx_description
1 polymer ?
#
loop_
_entity_poly.entity_id
_entity_poly.type
_entity_poly.pdbx_seq_one_letter_code
_entity_poly.pdbx_strand_id
1 'polypeptide(L)' 'MLFVLLLSMLDVVHVEGDHVSYLVLAPYPTLGFEHGGGEEGAWRRAHPGAPAPWWLSGRYRVILEVTNG' A
#
# COMPACT_ATOMS: atom_id res chain seq x y z
N MET A 1 -22.86 -4.19 -6.89
CA MET A 1 -21.79 -5.23 -6.82
C MET A 1 -20.42 -4.67 -7.21
N LEU A 2 -20.28 -4.03 -8.39
CA LEU A 2 -19.04 -3.35 -8.80
C LEU A 2 -18.52 -2.32 -7.79
N PHE A 3 -19.41 -1.54 -7.20
CA PHE A 3 -19.04 -0.52 -6.22
C PHE A 3 -18.38 -1.11 -4.96
N VAL A 4 -18.90 -2.23 -4.45
CA VAL A 4 -18.34 -2.92 -3.27
C VAL A 4 -16.95 -3.48 -3.59
N LEU A 5 -16.78 -4.03 -4.80
CA LEU A 5 -15.48 -4.50 -5.26
C LEU A 5 -14.47 -3.35 -5.32
N LEU A 6 -14.86 -2.21 -5.88
CA LEU A 6 -13.99 -1.04 -5.97
C LEU A 6 -13.59 -0.52 -4.58
N LEU A 7 -14.55 -0.46 -3.64
CA LEU A 7 -14.28 -0.06 -2.25
C LEU A 7 -13.31 -1.02 -1.56
N SER A 8 -13.41 -2.32 -1.81
CA SER A 8 -12.47 -3.31 -1.25
C SER A 8 -11.06 -3.24 -1.85
N MET A 9 -10.85 -2.41 -2.88
CA MET A 9 -9.54 -2.17 -3.48
C MET A 9 -8.96 -0.82 -3.06
N LEU A 10 -9.67 -0.04 -2.23
CA LEU A 10 -9.14 1.20 -1.67
C LEU A 10 -8.30 0.87 -0.45
N ASP A 11 -7.08 1.40 -0.44
CA ASP A 11 -6.10 1.13 0.61
C ASP A 11 -5.30 2.39 0.93
N VAL A 12 -4.71 2.45 2.12
CA VAL A 12 -3.83 3.54 2.54
C VAL A 12 -2.40 3.03 2.62
N VAL A 13 -1.46 3.74 2.01
CA VAL A 13 -0.02 3.44 2.11
C VAL A 13 0.69 4.60 2.75
N HIS A 14 1.34 4.35 3.90
CA HIS A 14 2.19 5.33 4.57
C HIS A 14 3.60 5.21 4.01
N VAL A 15 4.18 6.26 3.45
CA VAL A 15 5.57 6.18 2.97
C VAL A 15 6.52 6.40 4.13
N GLU A 16 7.54 5.56 4.26
CA GLU A 16 8.55 5.76 5.30
C GLU A 16 9.39 7.00 5.00
N GLY A 17 9.61 7.83 6.02
CA GLY A 17 10.50 9.00 5.95
C GLY A 17 9.91 10.24 5.27
N ASP A 18 8.77 10.11 4.61
CA ASP A 18 7.97 11.21 4.10
C ASP A 18 6.71 11.26 4.96
N HIS A 19 6.34 12.40 5.57
CA HIS A 19 5.15 12.51 6.43
C HIS A 19 3.84 12.47 5.62
N VAL A 20 3.77 11.57 4.65
CA VAL A 20 2.79 11.49 3.59
C VAL A 20 2.15 10.11 3.60
N SER A 21 0.82 10.11 3.51
CA SER A 21 0.00 8.92 3.33
C SER A 21 -0.72 9.03 2.00
N TYR A 22 -0.78 7.93 1.26
CA TYR A 22 -1.49 7.87 -0.02
C TYR A 22 -2.74 7.02 0.13
N LEU A 23 -3.88 7.53 -0.30
CA LEU A 23 -5.02 6.70 -0.66
C LEU A 23 -4.76 6.15 -2.06
N VAL A 24 -4.79 4.84 -2.22
CA VAL A 24 -4.41 4.15 -3.45
C VAL A 24 -5.47 3.16 -3.89
N LEU A 25 -5.41 2.76 -5.16
CA LEU A 25 -6.14 1.61 -5.66
C LEU A 25 -5.21 0.39 -5.72
N ALA A 26 -5.48 -0.60 -4.87
CA ALA A 26 -4.82 -1.89 -4.88
C ALA A 26 -5.11 -2.65 -6.19
N PRO A 27 -4.20 -3.51 -6.66
CA PRO A 27 -4.41 -4.31 -7.87
C PRO A 27 -5.47 -5.41 -7.73
N TYR A 28 -5.84 -5.75 -6.50
CA TYR A 28 -6.86 -6.74 -6.16
C TYR A 28 -7.54 -6.36 -4.82
N PRO A 29 -8.74 -6.90 -4.52
CA PRO A 29 -9.39 -6.67 -3.23
C PRO A 29 -8.50 -7.05 -2.05
N THR A 30 -8.38 -6.16 -1.09
CA THR A 30 -7.60 -6.35 0.13
C THR A 30 -8.53 -6.45 1.35
N LEU A 31 -8.06 -7.15 2.38
CA LEU A 31 -8.75 -7.24 3.68
C LEU A 31 -8.26 -6.17 4.67
N GLY A 32 -7.11 -5.57 4.41
CA GLY A 32 -6.52 -4.49 5.20
C GLY A 32 -6.71 -3.15 4.50
N PHE A 33 -6.81 -2.09 5.30
CA PHE A 33 -7.01 -0.71 4.83
C PHE A 33 -5.76 0.17 4.97
N GLU A 34 -4.71 -0.32 5.63
CA GLU A 34 -3.50 0.45 5.91
C GLU A 34 -2.25 -0.44 5.77
N HIS A 35 -1.23 0.10 5.09
CA HIS A 35 0.07 -0.53 4.89
C HIS A 35 1.20 0.43 5.23
N GLY A 36 2.19 -0.08 5.97
CA GLY A 36 3.43 0.64 6.25
C GLY A 36 4.44 0.49 5.11
N GLY A 37 4.89 1.61 4.56
CA GLY A 37 6.09 1.70 3.74
C GLY A 37 7.34 1.52 4.60
N GLY A 38 8.48 1.30 3.95
CA GLY A 38 9.76 1.14 4.65
C GLY A 38 10.07 -0.26 5.19
N GLU A 39 9.06 -1.14 5.23
CA GLU A 39 9.28 -2.52 5.61
C GLU A 39 10.02 -3.34 4.54
N GLU A 40 10.43 -2.76 3.42
CA GLU A 40 11.01 -3.51 2.31
C GLU A 40 12.27 -4.28 2.74
N GLY A 41 13.16 -3.63 3.50
CA GLY A 41 14.36 -4.29 4.03
C GLY A 41 14.04 -5.39 5.05
N ALA A 42 13.05 -5.15 5.93
CA ALA A 42 12.63 -6.13 6.93
C ALA A 42 11.92 -7.34 6.28
N TRP A 43 11.02 -7.06 5.34
CA TRP A 43 10.29 -8.04 4.57
C TRP A 43 11.21 -8.92 3.74
N ARG A 44 12.18 -8.35 3.01
CA ARG A 44 13.15 -9.13 2.22
C ARG A 44 14.02 -10.05 3.08
N ARG A 45 14.36 -9.62 4.31
CA ARG A 45 15.08 -10.47 5.28
C ARG A 45 14.20 -11.62 5.78
N ALA A 46 12.93 -11.35 6.04
CA ALA A 46 11.97 -12.35 6.51
C ALA A 46 11.54 -13.33 5.40
N HIS A 47 11.54 -12.89 4.14
CA HIS A 47 11.10 -13.68 2.98
C HIS A 47 12.16 -13.67 1.85
N PRO A 48 13.31 -14.36 2.04
CA PRO A 48 14.37 -14.37 1.04
C PRO A 48 13.90 -14.97 -0.28
N GLY A 49 14.07 -14.23 -1.38
CA GLY A 49 13.74 -14.69 -2.74
C GLY A 49 12.26 -14.63 -3.12
N ALA A 50 11.37 -14.26 -2.20
CA ALA A 50 9.98 -14.00 -2.53
C ALA A 50 9.82 -12.60 -3.16
N PRO A 51 8.83 -12.39 -4.05
CA PRO A 51 8.52 -11.07 -4.58
C PRO A 51 7.87 -10.20 -3.50
N ALA A 52 8.30 -8.94 -3.40
CA ALA A 52 7.74 -8.00 -2.45
C ALA A 52 6.24 -7.79 -2.69
N PRO A 53 5.44 -7.57 -1.63
CA PRO A 53 4.05 -7.19 -1.74
C PRO A 53 3.87 -5.93 -2.58
N TRP A 54 2.71 -5.78 -3.20
CA TRP A 54 2.46 -4.68 -4.15
C TRP A 54 2.61 -3.29 -3.49
N TRP A 55 2.21 -3.14 -2.22
CA TRP A 55 2.33 -1.87 -1.49
C TRP A 55 3.77 -1.49 -1.16
N LEU A 56 4.67 -2.48 -1.04
CA LEU A 56 6.10 -2.25 -0.83
C LEU A 56 6.86 -1.95 -2.13
N SER A 57 6.28 -2.24 -3.29
CA SER A 57 6.94 -1.98 -4.58
C SER A 57 6.97 -0.50 -4.98
N GLY A 58 6.17 0.35 -4.32
CA GLY A 58 5.99 1.76 -4.69
C GLY A 58 5.28 2.00 -6.04
N ARG A 59 4.79 0.95 -6.69
CA ARG A 59 4.15 1.02 -8.02
C ARG A 59 2.64 0.80 -7.92
N TYR A 60 1.94 1.75 -7.32
CA TYR A 60 0.49 1.74 -7.18
C TYR A 60 -0.14 3.02 -7.72
N ARG A 61 -1.44 2.98 -8.01
CA ARG A 61 -2.20 4.14 -8.48
C ARG A 61 -2.64 4.96 -7.29
N VAL A 62 -2.00 6.12 -7.10
CA VAL A 62 -2.41 7.10 -6.10
C VAL A 62 -3.71 7.78 -6.56
N ILE A 63 -4.68 7.83 -5.64
CA ILE A 63 -5.94 8.54 -5.78
C ILE A 63 -5.83 9.90 -5.10
N LEU A 64 -5.31 9.92 -3.87
CA LEU A 64 -5.16 11.11 -3.06
C LEU A 64 -3.88 11.05 -2.24
N GLU A 65 -3.19 12.18 -2.14
CA GLU A 65 -2.11 12.41 -1.19
C GLU A 65 -2.65 13.11 0.06
N VAL A 66 -2.29 12.61 1.23
CA VAL A 66 -2.63 13.17 2.54
C VAL A 66 -1.34 13.45 3.28
N THR A 67 -0.99 14.72 3.44
CA THR A 67 0.15 15.15 4.25
C THR A 67 -0.27 15.15 5.72
N ASN A 68 0.43 14.36 6.55
CA ASN A 68 0.26 14.37 7.99
C ASN A 68 1.16 15.48 8.55
N GLY A 69 0.57 16.63 8.85
CA GLY A 69 1.24 17.78 9.46
C GLY A 69 1.53 17.61 10.95
#